data_AF-A0A917HTS7-F1
#
_entry.id   AF-A0A917HTS7-F1
#
_cell.length_a   1.000
_cell.length_b   1.000
_cell.length_c   1.000
_cell.angle_alpha   90.00
_cell.angle_beta   90.00
_cell.angle_gamma   90.00
#
_symmetry.space_group_name_H-M   'P 1'
#
loop_
_entity.id
_entity.type
_entity.pdbx_description
1 polymer ?
#
loop_
_entity_poly.entity_id
_entity_poly.type
_entity_poly.pdbx_seq_one_letter_code
_entity_poly.pdbx_strand_id
1 'polypeptide(L)'
;MSYINGNLAMQPKRKPEERQTVRETKRVVVKRKTLPTQEKLLYMFSVVVLVIVLGLILVRQSQIYGMRVEIKQMTNEYESMNIEMKELTKQVEMLSDKERIRKLAEERGMTITEQPGITVNPGVDDTESALRN
;
A
#
# COMPACT_ATOMS: atom_id res chain seq x y z
N MET A 1 41.67 76.25 59.70
CA MET A 1 41.48 77.51 58.94
C MET A 1 42.56 77.59 57.88
N SER A 2 42.14 77.80 56.64
CA SER A 2 42.98 77.98 55.45
C SER A 2 43.38 79.44 55.34
N TYR A 3 44.67 79.73 55.32
CA TYR A 3 45.19 81.00 54.82
C TYR A 3 46.52 80.75 54.11
N ILE A 4 46.47 80.55 52.80
CA ILE A 4 47.63 80.74 51.92
C ILE A 4 47.13 81.56 50.73
N ASN A 5 47.26 82.88 50.86
CA ASN A 5 47.27 83.82 49.74
C ASN A 5 48.74 84.03 49.37
N GLY A 6 49.18 83.64 48.17
CA GLY A 6 50.53 83.95 47.72
C GLY A 6 51.05 83.10 46.57
N ASN A 7 50.97 83.66 45.36
CA ASN A 7 51.59 83.24 44.09
C ASN A 7 51.17 81.88 43.49
N LEU A 8 50.58 81.92 42.30
CA LEU A 8 50.11 80.76 41.49
C LEU A 8 51.21 79.82 40.97
N ALA A 9 52.45 79.92 41.48
CA ALA A 9 53.57 79.11 41.02
C ALA A 9 53.82 77.84 41.84
N MET A 10 53.13 77.67 42.98
CA MET A 10 53.30 76.50 43.83
C MET A 10 52.10 75.57 43.71
N GLN A 11 52.01 74.84 42.60
CA GLN A 11 51.13 73.68 42.52
C GLN A 11 51.66 72.63 43.51
N PRO A 12 50.90 72.21 44.55
CA PRO A 12 51.29 71.02 45.28
C PRO A 12 51.27 69.86 44.29
N LYS A 13 52.46 69.31 44.04
CA LYS A 13 52.73 68.20 43.13
C LYS A 13 51.65 67.13 43.34
N ARG A 14 50.67 67.05 42.42
CA ARG A 14 49.71 65.95 42.39
C ARG A 14 50.55 64.66 42.37
N LYS A 15 50.34 63.81 43.38
CA LYS A 15 50.87 62.45 43.37
C LYS A 15 50.48 61.84 42.01
N PRO A 16 51.41 61.19 41.28
CA PRO A 16 51.03 60.52 40.05
C PRO A 16 49.91 59.54 40.40
N GLU A 17 48.72 59.77 39.84
CA GLU A 17 47.67 58.77 39.91
C GLU A 17 48.26 57.50 39.30
N GLU A 18 48.36 56.46 40.12
CA GLU A 18 48.61 55.12 39.64
C GLU A 18 47.63 54.88 38.52
N ARG A 19 48.15 54.74 37.29
CA ARG A 19 47.36 54.35 36.13
C ARG A 19 46.72 53.03 36.49
N GLN A 20 45.46 53.08 36.90
CA GLN A 20 44.65 51.89 37.08
C GLN A 20 44.60 51.24 35.70
N THR A 21 45.40 50.19 35.53
CA THR A 21 45.35 49.35 34.36
C THR A 21 43.98 48.71 34.39
N VAL A 22 43.03 49.31 33.67
CA VAL A 22 41.70 48.75 33.46
C VAL A 22 41.91 47.43 32.74
N ARG A 23 41.92 46.34 33.51
CA ARG A 23 41.87 45.00 32.95
C ARG A 23 40.49 44.86 32.32
N GLU A 24 40.44 44.83 30.99
CA GLU A 24 39.23 44.50 30.25
C GLU A 24 38.78 43.09 30.68
N THR A 25 37.84 43.02 31.61
CA THR A 25 37.17 41.77 31.95
C THR A 25 36.22 41.46 30.79
N LYS A 26 36.74 40.70 29.82
CA LYS A 26 35.97 40.23 28.68
C LYS A 26 34.73 39.49 29.20
N ARG A 27 33.57 40.14 29.11
CA ARG A 27 32.29 39.58 29.56
C ARG A 27 32.00 38.38 28.68
N VAL A 28 32.24 37.17 29.20
CA VAL A 28 31.88 35.93 28.54
C VAL A 28 30.36 35.85 28.53
N VAL A 29 29.75 36.28 27.43
CA VAL A 29 28.32 36.12 27.20
C VAL A 29 28.07 34.64 26.94
N VAL A 30 27.70 33.91 27.99
CA VAL A 30 27.25 32.52 27.86
C VAL A 30 25.93 32.56 27.09
N LYS A 31 26.00 32.33 25.77
CA LYS A 31 24.80 32.11 24.96
C LYS A 31 24.10 30.88 25.53
N ARG A 32 22.92 31.07 26.12
CA ARG A 32 22.08 29.94 26.57
C ARG A 32 21.83 29.05 25.37
N LYS A 33 22.20 27.77 25.44
CA LYS A 33 21.85 26.77 24.41
C LYS A 33 20.33 26.64 24.43
N THR A 34 19.65 27.29 23.49
CA THR A 34 18.20 27.31 23.39
C THR A 34 17.68 26.02 22.75
N LEU A 35 17.78 24.91 23.47
CA LEU A 35 17.19 23.58 23.24
C LEU A 35 18.27 22.47 23.15
N PRO A 36 18.14 21.40 23.95
CA PRO A 36 18.99 20.23 23.84
C PRO A 36 18.83 19.60 22.45
N THR A 37 19.94 19.19 21.83
CA THR A 37 19.97 18.65 20.45
C THR A 37 19.11 17.41 20.28
N GLN A 38 18.83 16.68 21.36
CA GLN A 38 18.00 15.47 21.38
C GLN A 38 16.53 15.76 21.04
N GLU A 39 15.94 16.83 21.58
CA GLU A 39 14.53 17.17 21.29
C GLU A 39 14.36 17.55 19.81
N LYS A 40 15.30 18.33 19.26
CA LYS A 40 15.27 18.72 17.84
C LYS A 40 15.40 17.52 16.89
N LEU A 41 16.14 16.49 17.29
CA LEU A 41 16.30 15.26 16.51
C LEU A 41 15.01 14.42 16.51
N LEU A 42 14.34 14.31 17.66
CA LEU A 42 13.04 13.62 17.77
C LEU A 42 11.96 14.28 16.90
N TYR A 43 11.93 15.61 16.83
CA TYR A 43 11.01 16.32 15.93
C TYR A 43 11.29 16.05 14.45
N MET A 44 12.55 16.03 14.03
CA MET A 44 12.88 15.69 12.64
C MET A 44 12.51 14.24 12.31
N PHE A 45 12.71 13.32 13.26
CA PHE A 45 12.33 11.93 13.11
C PHE A 45 10.81 11.75 12.98
N SER A 46 10.00 12.46 13.80
CA SER A 46 8.54 12.36 13.71
C SER A 46 8.01 12.86 12.37
N VAL A 47 8.59 13.92 11.81
CA VAL A 47 8.26 14.41 10.46
C VAL A 47 8.58 13.35 9.40
N VAL A 48 9.74 12.69 9.48
CA VAL A 48 10.12 11.62 8.55
C VAL A 48 9.15 10.44 8.64
N VAL A 49 8.82 9.99 9.85
CA VAL A 49 7.84 8.91 10.05
C VAL A 49 6.49 9.27 9.45
N LEU A 50 6.04 10.52 9.63
CA LEU A 50 4.77 10.98 9.09
C LEU A 50 4.76 10.96 7.55
N VAL A 51 5.85 11.42 6.92
CA VAL A 51 5.99 11.36 5.45
C VAL A 51 6.02 9.92 4.94
N ILE A 52 6.68 9.00 5.65
CA ILE A 52 6.69 7.58 5.30
C ILE A 52 5.28 6.99 5.37
N VAL A 53 4.53 7.27 6.43
CA VAL A 53 3.14 6.80 6.59
C VAL A 53 2.27 7.30 5.44
N LEU A 54 2.37 8.59 5.09
CA LEU A 54 1.65 9.16 3.94
C LEU A 54 2.06 8.48 2.61
N GLY A 55 3.36 8.22 2.41
CA GLY A 55 3.86 7.52 1.23
C GLY A 55 3.34 6.08 1.13
N LEU A 56 3.30 5.34 2.24
CA LEU A 56 2.77 3.97 2.28
C LEU A 56 1.28 3.91 1.92
N ILE A 57 0.50 4.90 2.36
CA ILE A 57 -0.92 5.01 1.99
C ILE A 57 -1.06 5.14 0.47
N LEU A 58 -0.22 5.96 -0.18
CA LEU A 58 -0.26 6.12 -1.64
C LEU A 58 0.11 4.82 -2.39
N VAL A 59 1.13 4.10 -1.92
CA VAL A 59 1.56 2.81 -2.53
C VAL A 59 0.49 1.72 -2.37
N ARG A 60 -0.22 1.69 -1.23
CA ARG A 60 -1.36 0.76 -1.04
C ARG A 60 -2.47 1.00 -2.06
N GLN A 61 -2.69 2.23 -2.48
CA GLN A 61 -3.74 2.57 -3.45
C GLN A 61 -3.42 2.12 -4.88
N SER A 62 -2.14 2.04 -5.27
CA SER A 62 -1.78 1.60 -6.64
C SER A 62 -1.95 0.11 -6.87
N GLN A 63 -1.77 -0.72 -5.83
CA GLN A 63 -2.01 -2.17 -5.89
C GLN A 63 -3.48 -2.51 -6.21
N ILE A 64 -4.41 -1.65 -5.79
CA ILE A 64 -5.85 -1.83 -6.03
C ILE A 64 -6.22 -1.54 -7.50
N TYR A 65 -5.41 -0.79 -8.24
CA TYR A 65 -5.75 -0.43 -9.61
C TYR A 65 -5.59 -1.62 -10.58
N GLY A 66 -4.56 -2.44 -10.40
CA GLY A 66 -4.37 -3.67 -11.19
C GLY A 66 -5.50 -4.68 -10.98
N MET A 67 -5.87 -4.91 -9.72
CA MET A 67 -6.96 -5.83 -9.37
C MET A 67 -8.31 -5.43 -9.97
N ARG A 68 -8.64 -4.13 -10.08
CA ARG A 68 -9.91 -3.70 -10.67
C ARG A 68 -10.03 -4.07 -12.14
N VAL A 69 -8.94 -4.00 -12.89
CA VAL A 69 -8.91 -4.36 -14.31
C VAL A 69 -9.01 -5.87 -14.47
N GLU A 70 -8.27 -6.61 -13.65
CA GLU A 70 -8.30 -8.08 -13.62
C GLU A 70 -9.71 -8.60 -13.27
N ILE A 71 -10.35 -8.06 -12.23
CA ILE A 71 -11.72 -8.42 -11.86
C ILE A 71 -12.69 -8.14 -13.00
N LYS A 72 -12.53 -7.00 -13.71
CA LYS A 72 -13.39 -6.68 -14.84
C LYS A 72 -13.19 -7.65 -16.01
N GLN A 73 -11.95 -8.02 -16.31
CA GLN A 73 -11.64 -8.99 -17.35
C GLN A 73 -12.20 -10.37 -17.00
N MET A 74 -11.96 -10.85 -15.79
CA MET A 74 -12.50 -12.12 -15.30
C MET A 74 -14.04 -12.14 -15.31
N THR A 75 -14.70 -11.03 -14.95
CA THR A 75 -16.17 -10.94 -14.98
C THR A 75 -16.69 -11.07 -16.41
N ASN A 76 -16.07 -10.39 -17.37
CA ASN A 76 -16.45 -10.46 -18.77
C ASN A 76 -16.25 -11.87 -19.35
N GLU A 77 -15.13 -12.52 -19.01
CA GLU A 77 -14.82 -13.88 -19.45
C GLU A 77 -15.80 -14.90 -18.84
N TYR A 78 -16.17 -14.72 -17.57
CA TYR A 78 -17.19 -15.54 -16.92
C TYR A 78 -18.57 -15.37 -17.58
N GLU A 79 -18.93 -14.15 -17.97
CA GLU A 79 -20.18 -13.87 -18.67
C GLU A 79 -20.22 -14.52 -20.06
N SER A 80 -19.13 -14.44 -20.84
CA SER A 80 -19.05 -15.12 -22.14
C SER A 80 -19.12 -16.64 -21.99
N MET A 81 -18.38 -17.21 -21.03
CA MET A 81 -18.39 -18.64 -20.77
C MET A 81 -19.78 -19.13 -20.32
N ASN A 82 -20.50 -18.33 -19.53
CA ASN A 82 -21.85 -18.68 -19.09
C ASN A 82 -22.87 -18.62 -20.24
N ILE A 83 -22.71 -17.68 -21.19
CA ILE A 83 -23.52 -17.63 -22.41
C ILE A 83 -23.27 -18.88 -23.27
N GLU A 84 -22.01 -19.24 -23.49
CA GLU A 84 -21.65 -20.44 -24.24
C GLU A 84 -22.21 -21.70 -23.57
N MET A 85 -22.05 -21.84 -22.26
CA MET A 85 -22.62 -22.96 -21.50
C MET A 85 -24.14 -23.05 -21.62
N LYS A 86 -24.83 -21.91 -21.58
CA LYS A 86 -26.29 -21.86 -21.75
C LYS A 86 -26.71 -22.25 -23.16
N GLU A 87 -25.95 -21.84 -24.17
CA GLU A 87 -26.19 -22.23 -25.56
C GLU A 87 -25.96 -23.74 -25.76
N LEU A 88 -24.85 -24.29 -25.24
CA LEU A 88 -24.57 -25.72 -25.29
C LEU A 88 -25.66 -26.52 -24.55
N THR A 89 -26.07 -26.08 -23.37
CA THR A 89 -27.14 -26.73 -22.60
C THR A 89 -28.44 -26.74 -23.39
N LYS A 90 -28.80 -25.63 -24.04
CA LYS A 90 -29.97 -25.54 -24.91
C LYS A 90 -29.87 -26.47 -26.12
N GLN A 91 -28.69 -26.59 -26.73
CA GLN A 91 -28.47 -27.53 -27.83
C GLN A 91 -28.63 -28.98 -27.36
N VAL A 92 -28.07 -29.33 -26.20
CA VAL A 92 -28.25 -30.65 -25.58
C VAL A 92 -29.71 -30.92 -25.29
N GLU A 93 -30.44 -29.96 -24.73
CA GLU A 93 -31.87 -30.09 -24.47
C GLU A 93 -32.67 -30.30 -25.77
N MET A 94 -32.38 -29.54 -26.82
CA MET A 94 -32.99 -29.71 -28.15
C MET A 94 -32.63 -31.04 -28.84
N LEU A 95 -31.44 -31.58 -28.58
CA LEU A 95 -30.98 -32.87 -29.11
C LEU A 95 -31.53 -34.05 -28.30
N SER A 96 -31.63 -33.87 -26.99
CA SER A 96 -32.17 -34.84 -26.03
C SER A 96 -33.69 -34.83 -25.99
N ASP A 97 -34.33 -33.90 -26.71
CA ASP A 97 -35.77 -33.78 -26.76
C ASP A 97 -36.39 -35.10 -27.26
N LYS A 98 -37.18 -35.72 -26.39
CA LYS A 98 -37.72 -37.07 -26.55
C LYS A 98 -38.58 -37.17 -27.81
N GLU A 99 -39.29 -36.10 -28.16
CA GLU A 99 -40.11 -36.04 -29.37
C GLU A 99 -39.26 -36.09 -30.64
N ARG A 100 -38.11 -35.41 -30.66
CA ARG A 100 -37.19 -35.43 -31.79
C ARG A 100 -36.53 -36.80 -31.95
N ILE A 101 -36.07 -37.39 -30.84
CA ILE A 101 -35.51 -38.74 -30.83
C ILE A 101 -36.54 -39.75 -31.34
N ARG A 102 -37.79 -39.64 -30.88
CA ARG A 102 -38.89 -40.49 -31.33
C ARG A 102 -39.17 -40.34 -32.83
N LYS A 103 -39.22 -39.10 -33.34
CA LYS A 103 -39.39 -38.84 -34.79
C LYS A 103 -38.23 -39.41 -35.62
N LEU A 104 -36.98 -39.19 -35.22
CA LEU A 104 -35.82 -39.78 -35.91
C LEU A 104 -35.84 -41.31 -35.84
N ALA A 105 -36.28 -41.88 -34.72
CA ALA A 105 -36.38 -43.33 -34.57
C ALA A 105 -37.48 -43.91 -35.48
N GLU A 106 -38.64 -43.26 -35.55
CA GLU A 106 -39.75 -43.63 -36.44
C GLU A 106 -39.34 -43.50 -37.92
N GLU A 107 -38.66 -42.41 -38.31
CA GLU A 107 -38.10 -42.23 -39.66
C GLU A 107 -37.08 -43.31 -40.04
N ARG A 108 -36.32 -43.81 -39.06
CA ARG A 108 -35.33 -44.88 -39.24
C ARG A 108 -35.93 -46.28 -39.10
N GLY A 109 -37.25 -46.40 -38.96
CA GLY A 109 -37.95 -47.68 -38.86
C GLY A 109 -37.77 -48.41 -37.54
N MET A 110 -37.34 -47.72 -36.47
CA MET A 110 -37.18 -48.27 -35.13
C MET A 110 -38.50 -48.19 -34.35
N THR A 111 -38.90 -49.30 -33.73
CA THR A 111 -40.14 -49.39 -32.93
C THR A 111 -39.82 -49.42 -31.43
N ILE A 112 -40.62 -48.73 -30.61
CA ILE A 112 -40.48 -48.76 -29.16
C ILE A 112 -40.91 -50.13 -28.65
N THR A 113 -39.99 -50.88 -28.05
CA THR A 113 -40.27 -52.17 -27.38
C THR A 113 -40.36 -51.94 -25.87
N GLU A 114 -41.47 -52.36 -25.25
CA GLU A 114 -41.75 -52.25 -23.80
C GLU A 114 -41.01 -53.30 -22.93
N GLN A 115 -40.16 -54.14 -23.52
CA GLN A 115 -39.37 -55.13 -22.77
C GLN A 115 -38.04 -54.52 -22.28
N PRO A 116 -37.59 -54.84 -21.05
CA PRO A 116 -36.31 -54.37 -20.55
C PRO A 116 -35.19 -54.94 -21.41
N GLY A 117 -34.62 -54.08 -22.27
CA GLY A 117 -33.46 -54.41 -23.10
C GLY A 117 -32.20 -54.61 -22.25
N ILE A 118 -31.23 -55.33 -22.81
CA ILE A 118 -29.95 -55.66 -22.17
C ILE A 118 -29.22 -54.35 -21.84
N THR A 119 -29.16 -54.01 -20.54
CA THR A 119 -28.37 -52.88 -20.04
C THR A 119 -26.93 -53.33 -19.85
N VAL A 120 -26.00 -52.79 -20.64
CA VAL A 120 -24.57 -52.93 -20.38
C VAL A 120 -24.25 -51.95 -19.26
N ASN A 121 -23.88 -52.46 -18.08
CA ASN A 121 -23.36 -51.66 -16.99
C ASN A 121 -21.89 -51.36 -17.31
N PRO A 122 -21.50 -50.14 -17.70
CA PRO A 122 -20.10 -49.81 -17.87
C PRO A 122 -19.48 -49.78 -16.48
N GLY A 123 -18.81 -50.88 -16.11
CA GLY A 123 -18.01 -50.96 -14.89
C GLY A 123 -16.98 -49.84 -14.90
N VAL A 124 -16.86 -49.16 -13.77
CA VAL A 124 -16.05 -47.95 -13.54
C VAL A 124 -14.53 -48.23 -13.66
N ASP A 125 -14.13 -49.47 -13.93
CA ASP A 125 -12.74 -49.95 -13.89
C ASP A 125 -11.95 -49.70 -15.20
N ASP A 126 -12.62 -49.50 -16.33
CA ASP A 126 -11.93 -49.33 -17.62
C ASP A 126 -11.36 -47.91 -17.82
N THR A 127 -11.86 -46.91 -17.10
CA THR A 127 -11.39 -45.52 -17.23
C THR A 127 -10.13 -45.23 -16.41
N GLU A 128 -9.85 -45.97 -15.34
CA GLU A 128 -8.60 -45.84 -14.56
C GLU A 128 -7.39 -46.39 -15.33
N SER A 129 -7.57 -47.43 -16.15
CA SER A 129 -6.47 -48.05 -16.90
C SER A 129 -5.97 -47.20 -18.07
N ALA A 130 -6.79 -46.27 -18.57
CA ALA A 130 -6.44 -45.39 -19.67
C ALA A 130 -5.64 -44.14 -19.24
N LEU A 131 -5.66 -43.78 -17.95
CA LEU A 131 -4.97 -42.59 -17.42
C LEU A 131 -3.58 -42.91 -16.84
N ARG A 132 -3.15 -44.17 -16.88
CA ARG A 132 -1.89 -44.66 -16.29
C ARG A 132 -0.90 -45.16 -17.35
N ASN A 133 -0.65 -44.38 -18.40
CA ASN A 133 0.49 -44.54 -19.31
C ASN A 133 1.03 -43.16 -19.72
#